data_AF-A0A838WD49-F1
#
_entry.id   AF-A0A838WD49-F1
#
_cell.length_a   1.000
_cell.length_b   1.000
_cell.length_c   1.000
_cell.angle_alpha   90.00
_cell.angle_beta   90.00
_cell.angle_gamma   90.00
#
_symmetry.space_group_name_H-M   'P 1'
#
loop_
_entity.id
_entity.type
_entity.pdbx_description
1 polymer ?
#
loop_
_entity_poly.entity_id
_entity_poly.type
_entity_poly.pdbx_seq_one_letter_code
_entity_poly.pdbx_strand_id
1 'polypeptide(L)' 'MGEDQCSLFSPDFNRSIHIEARADRLSSDAGALLLRQLMERLGYTALFRKHLSDARDPDRVTHPFRSCCAPCC' A
#
# COMPACT_ATOMS: atom_id res chain seq x y z
N MET A 1 -22.28 -0.10 26.25
CA MET A 1 -21.12 -1.01 26.35
C MET A 1 -20.23 -0.63 25.18
N GLY A 2 -19.21 0.20 25.44
CA GLY A 2 -18.46 0.89 24.38
C GLY A 2 -17.42 -0.03 23.78
N GLU A 3 -17.45 -0.20 22.47
CA GLU A 3 -16.41 -0.89 21.72
C GLU A 3 -15.22 0.07 21.66
N ASP A 4 -14.12 -0.29 22.33
CA ASP A 4 -12.88 0.48 22.25
C ASP A 4 -12.39 0.48 20.81
N GLN A 5 -12.58 1.62 20.13
CA GLN A 5 -12.11 1.85 18.78
C GLN A 5 -10.59 2.04 18.82
N CYS A 6 -9.84 0.95 18.80
CA CYS A 6 -8.39 1.00 18.70
C CYS A 6 -7.98 1.33 17.26
N SER A 7 -7.47 2.55 17.05
CA SER A 7 -6.71 2.85 15.83
C SER A 7 -5.48 1.94 15.80
N LEU A 8 -5.31 1.19 14.70
CA LEU A 8 -4.25 0.20 14.58
C LEU A 8 -2.89 0.88 14.40
N PHE A 9 -2.77 1.79 13.42
CA PHE A 9 -1.60 2.61 13.16
C PHE A 9 -1.88 3.65 12.07
N SER A 10 -1.00 4.64 11.95
CA SER A 10 -0.92 5.55 10.79
C SER A 10 0.23 5.11 9.88
N PRO A 11 -0.01 4.90 8.56
CA PRO A 11 1.04 4.52 7.64
C PRO A 11 2.05 5.66 7.42
N ASP A 12 3.31 5.30 7.15
CA ASP A 12 4.39 6.27 6.89
C ASP A 12 4.23 6.93 5.52
N PHE A 13 3.70 6.18 4.53
CA PHE A 13 3.51 6.69 3.18
C PHE A 13 2.43 7.78 3.10
N ASN A 14 1.44 7.76 4.00
CA ASN A 14 0.44 8.80 4.10
C ASN A 14 -0.15 8.87 5.52
N ARG A 15 0.34 9.87 6.28
CA ARG A 15 -0.03 10.05 7.69
C ARG A 15 -1.45 10.59 7.90
N SER A 16 -2.14 11.05 6.85
CA SER A 16 -3.55 11.46 6.97
C SER A 16 -4.51 10.27 6.94
N ILE A 17 -4.02 9.06 6.63
CA ILE A 17 -4.82 7.85 6.64
C ILE A 17 -4.83 7.26 8.06
N HIS A 18 -6.03 7.01 8.57
CA HIS A 18 -6.25 6.35 9.85
C HIS A 18 -6.91 4.99 9.61
N ILE A 19 -6.26 3.93 10.08
CA ILE A 19 -6.79 2.56 9.98
C ILE A 19 -7.35 2.18 11.36
N GLU A 20 -8.60 1.72 11.38
CA GLU A 20 -9.33 1.36 12.58
C GLU A 20 -9.85 -0.06 12.48
N ALA A 21 -9.79 -0.81 13.58
CA ALA A 21 -10.38 -2.14 13.67
C ALA A 21 -11.76 -2.03 14.33
N ARG A 22 -12.84 -2.17 13.53
CA ARG A 22 -14.22 -2.19 14.01
C ARG A 22 -14.98 -3.38 13.41
N ALA A 23 -15.78 -4.06 14.21
CA ALA A 23 -16.57 -5.21 13.75
C ALA A 23 -17.70 -4.79 12.79
N ASP A 24 -18.26 -3.59 12.96
CA ASP A 24 -19.42 -3.07 12.20
C ASP A 24 -19.06 -2.48 10.82
N ARG A 25 -17.80 -2.05 10.61
CA ARG A 25 -17.36 -1.38 9.38
C ARG A 25 -16.04 -1.90 8.86
N LEU A 26 -16.11 -3.05 8.20
CA LEU A 26 -14.98 -3.63 7.48
C LEU A 26 -14.88 -3.04 6.08
N SER A 27 -13.69 -2.55 5.73
CA SER A 27 -13.34 -2.16 4.36
C SER A 27 -12.30 -3.13 3.81
N SER A 28 -12.55 -3.66 2.61
CA SER A 28 -11.59 -4.54 1.91
C SER A 28 -10.26 -3.81 1.63
N ASP A 29 -10.30 -2.51 1.39
CA ASP A 29 -9.12 -1.72 1.01
C ASP A 29 -8.14 -1.50 2.18
N ALA A 30 -8.62 -1.57 3.43
CA ALA A 30 -7.77 -1.40 4.62
C ALA A 30 -6.66 -2.46 4.69
N GLY A 31 -6.93 -3.68 4.24
CA GLY A 31 -5.93 -4.75 4.15
C GLY A 31 -4.83 -4.43 3.14
N ALA A 32 -5.16 -3.82 2.01
CA ALA A 32 -4.19 -3.41 1.00
C ALA A 32 -3.22 -2.33 1.53
N LEU A 33 -3.70 -1.40 2.36
CA LEU A 33 -2.87 -0.36 2.98
C LEU A 33 -1.87 -0.95 3.99
N LEU A 34 -2.27 -1.99 4.72
CA LEU A 34 -1.38 -2.70 5.65
C LEU A 34 -0.27 -3.44 4.89
N LEU A 35 -0.63 -4.17 3.84
CA LEU A 35 0.34 -4.83 2.96
C LEU A 35 1.29 -3.83 2.31
N ARG A 36 0.77 -2.66 1.90
CA ARG A 36 1.56 -1.57 1.35
C ARG A 36 2.62 -1.06 2.35
N GLN A 37 2.22 -0.75 3.58
CA GLN A 37 3.14 -0.29 4.63
C GLN A 37 4.24 -1.34 4.88
N LEU A 38 3.88 -2.62 4.92
CA LEU A 38 4.83 -3.70 5.13
C LEU A 38 5.83 -3.82 3.97
N MET A 39 5.36 -3.79 2.72
CA MET A 39 6.22 -3.82 1.53
C MET A 39 7.21 -2.66 1.51
N GLU A 40 6.77 -1.47 1.93
CA GLU A 40 7.63 -0.30 1.99
C GLU A 40 8.70 -0.42 3.08
N ARG A 41 8.32 -0.86 4.29
CA ARG A 41 9.28 -1.09 5.38
C ARG A 41 10.30 -2.20 5.07
N LEU A 42 9.89 -3.20 4.30
CA LEU A 42 10.76 -4.29 3.86
C LEU A 42 11.57 -3.92 2.59
N GLY A 43 11.38 -2.73 2.02
CA GLY A 43 12.14 -2.27 0.87
C GLY A 43 11.83 -3.00 -0.45
N TYR A 44 10.62 -3.54 -0.60
CA TYR A 44 10.22 -4.33 -1.78
C TYR A 44 10.34 -3.53 -3.08
N THR A 45 10.11 -2.22 -3.04
CA THR A 45 10.30 -1.35 -4.22
C THR A 45 11.73 -1.42 -4.77
N ALA A 46 12.73 -1.50 -3.89
CA ALA A 46 14.12 -1.62 -4.31
C ALA A 46 14.43 -3.03 -4.83
N LEU A 47 13.84 -4.06 -4.23
CA LEU A 47 13.96 -5.45 -4.68
C LEU A 47 13.36 -5.64 -6.07
N PHE A 48 12.15 -5.13 -6.31
CA PHE A 48 11.52 -5.20 -7.62
C PHE A 48 12.33 -4.46 -8.68
N ARG A 49 12.85 -3.26 -8.38
CA ARG A 49 13.72 -2.55 -9.33
C ARG A 49 14.96 -3.36 -9.71
N LYS A 50 15.51 -4.13 -8.78
CA LYS A 50 16.74 -4.89 -8.99
C LYS A 50 16.50 -6.22 -9.70
N HIS A 51 15.38 -6.89 -9.44
CA HIS A 51 15.17 -8.28 -9.83
C HIS A 51 13.99 -8.51 -10.77
N LEU A 52 13.08 -7.54 -10.91
CA LEU A 52 11.94 -7.67 -11.79
C LEU A 52 12.31 -7.09 -13.17
N SER A 53 12.61 -7.97 -14.11
CA SER A 53 12.70 -7.60 -15.52
C SER A 53 11.30 -7.37 -16.08
N ASP A 54 11.02 -6.13 -16.45
CA ASP A 54 9.75 -5.77 -17.08
C ASP A 54 9.81 -6.12 -18.57
N ALA A 55 9.10 -7.18 -18.96
CA ALA A 55 9.05 -7.65 -20.35
C ALA A 55 8.03 -6.88 -21.21
N ARG A 56 7.38 -5.85 -20.66
CA ARG A 56 6.38 -5.06 -21.39
C ARG A 56 7.06 -4.18 -22.44
N ASP A 57 6.41 -4.03 -23.58
CA ASP A 57 6.83 -3.13 -24.65
C ASP A 57 6.78 -1.68 -24.15
N PRO A 58 7.93 -0.97 -24.06
CA PRO A 58 7.99 0.37 -23.48
C PRO A 58 7.12 1.38 -24.22
N ASP A 59 6.88 1.20 -25.53
CA ASP A 59 6.06 2.12 -26.33
C ASP A 59 4.56 1.99 -26.04
N ARG A 60 4.16 0.93 -25.32
CA ARG A 60 2.76 0.67 -24.92
C ARG A 60 2.52 0.90 -23.43
N VAL A 61 3.52 1.41 -22.70
CA VAL A 61 3.43 1.61 -21.25
C VAL A 61 3.03 3.05 -20.94
N THR A 62 1.75 3.26 -20.61
CA THR A 62 1.26 4.55 -20.07
C THR A 62 1.71 4.79 -18.63
N HIS A 63 1.80 3.70 -17.86
CA HIS A 63 2.12 3.72 -16.43
C HIS A 63 3.34 2.83 -16.17
N PRO A 64 4.52 3.41 -15.92
CA PRO A 64 5.71 2.61 -15.64
C PRO A 64 5.47 1.68 -14.46
N PHE A 65 6.19 0.55 -14.39
CA PHE A 65 6.03 -0.40 -13.28
C PHE A 65 6.07 0.26 -11.90
N ARG A 66 6.94 1.28 -11.78
CA ARG A 66 7.04 2.11 -10.57
C ARG A 66 5.74 2.84 -10.24
N SER A 67 4.95 3.34 -11.19
CA SER A 67 3.71 4.05 -10.89
C SER A 67 2.56 3.12 -10.49
N CYS A 68 2.63 1.82 -10.81
CA CYS A 68 1.71 0.83 -10.27
C CYS A 68 2.03 0.51 -8.80
N CYS A 69 3.33 0.45 -8.47
CA CYS A 69 3.83 0.20 -7.11
C CYS A 69 4.20 1.49 -6.32
N ALA A 70 3.90 2.69 -6.81
CA ALA A 70 4.07 3.94 -6.10
C ALA A 70 2.70 4.59 -6.01
N PRO A 71 2.22 4.97 -4.82
CA PRO A 71 0.88 5.51 -4.72
C PRO A 71 0.89 6.95 -5.27
N CYS A 72 0.01 7.16 -6.23
CA CYS A 72 -0.92 8.27 -6.26
C CYS A 72 -0.36 9.65 -5.87
N CYS A 73 0.01 10.43 -6.90
CA CYS A 73 -0.61 11.75 -7.02
C CYS A 73 -2.04 11.56 -7.56
#